data_AF-A0ABD7U1E0-F1
#
_entry.id   AF-A0ABD7U1E0-F1
#
_cell.length_a   1.000
_cell.length_b   1.000
_cell.length_c   1.000
_cell.angle_alpha   90.00
_cell.angle_beta   90.00
_cell.angle_gamma   90.00
#
_symmetry.space_group_name_H-M   'P 1'
#
loop_
_entity.id
_entity.type
_entity.pdbx_description
1 polymer ?
#
loop_
_entity_poly.entity_id
_entity_poly.type
_entity_poly.pdbx_seq_one_letter_code
_entity_poly.pdbx_strand_id
1 'polypeptide(L)'
;MKQEDKQYEKWLTEVKSNQPILENPEELTATILNRISGISPERERRKFLIGAWASGIAASLLLLLFINDTCFTSVPHRTEMQNEYDNWSNSIPLPDNWEEMRLLEKNTYLSSQYTQHRKSRKMQILQVIKKKRLK
;
A
#
# COMPACT_ATOMS: atom_id res chain seq x y z
N MET A 1 -21.06 -2.45 68.67
CA MET A 1 -20.77 -3.24 67.46
C MET A 1 -22.05 -3.30 66.64
N LYS A 2 -22.00 -2.84 65.39
CA LYS A 2 -23.19 -2.60 64.58
C LYS A 2 -23.84 -3.94 64.23
N GLN A 3 -25.16 -3.98 64.09
CA GLN A 3 -25.90 -5.22 63.81
C GLN A 3 -25.46 -5.89 62.49
N GLU A 4 -25.02 -5.07 61.53
CA GLU A 4 -24.44 -5.47 60.25
C GLU A 4 -23.15 -6.27 60.42
N ASP A 5 -22.28 -5.88 61.36
CA ASP A 5 -21.02 -6.58 61.64
C ASP A 5 -21.30 -8.03 62.10
N LYS A 6 -22.34 -8.23 62.91
CA LYS A 6 -22.73 -9.57 63.40
C LYS A 6 -23.27 -10.45 62.27
N GLN A 7 -23.99 -9.86 61.33
CA GLN A 7 -24.52 -10.58 60.18
C GLN A 7 -23.40 -10.97 59.20
N TYR A 8 -22.42 -10.09 59.03
CA TYR A 8 -21.23 -10.35 58.24
C TYR A 8 -20.41 -11.53 58.79
N GLU A 9 -20.16 -11.56 60.10
CA GLU A 9 -19.45 -12.66 60.76
C GLU A 9 -20.21 -14.00 60.64
N LYS A 10 -21.54 -13.95 60.77
CA LYS A 10 -22.37 -15.15 60.57
C LYS A 10 -22.29 -15.67 59.12
N TRP A 11 -22.27 -14.77 58.14
CA TRP A 11 -22.13 -15.15 56.74
C TRP A 11 -20.73 -15.69 56.42
N LEU A 12 -19.67 -15.09 56.97
CA LEU A 12 -18.31 -15.58 56.82
C LEU A 12 -18.13 -16.99 57.35
N THR A 13 -18.71 -17.28 58.52
CA THR A 13 -18.63 -18.61 59.13
C THR A 13 -19.40 -19.66 58.34
N GLU A 14 -20.57 -19.29 57.79
CA GLU A 14 -21.37 -20.16 56.92
C GLU A 14 -20.70 -20.45 55.57
N VAL A 15 -20.05 -19.44 54.97
CA VAL A 15 -19.27 -19.62 53.73
C VAL A 15 -18.05 -20.49 53.97
N LYS A 16 -17.35 -20.29 55.08
CA LYS A 16 -16.17 -21.08 55.46
C LYS A 16 -16.53 -22.53 55.80
N SER A 17 -17.71 -22.78 56.38
CA SER A 17 -18.17 -24.14 56.71
C SER A 17 -18.70 -24.91 55.52
N ASN A 18 -19.32 -24.22 54.55
CA ASN A 18 -19.89 -24.82 53.34
C ASN A 18 -18.92 -24.83 52.16
N GLN A 19 -17.67 -24.38 52.36
CA GLN A 19 -16.68 -24.34 51.30
C GLN A 19 -16.39 -25.80 50.87
N PRO A 20 -16.59 -26.15 49.59
CA PRO A 20 -16.23 -27.48 49.12
C PRO A 20 -14.73 -27.66 49.38
N ILE A 21 -14.37 -28.74 50.08
CA ILE A 21 -12.98 -29.11 50.31
C ILE A 21 -12.38 -29.34 48.93
N LEU A 22 -11.52 -28.44 48.52
CA LEU A 22 -10.82 -28.56 47.25
C LEU A 22 -9.74 -29.61 47.47
N GLU A 23 -9.94 -30.82 46.94
CA GLU A 23 -9.06 -31.96 47.21
C GLU A 23 -7.61 -31.75 46.73
N ASN A 24 -7.35 -30.70 45.94
CA ASN A 24 -6.00 -30.31 45.57
C ASN A 24 -5.91 -28.84 45.09
N PRO A 25 -5.74 -27.84 45.99
CA PRO A 25 -5.74 -26.42 45.62
C PRO A 25 -4.53 -26.02 44.76
N GLU A 26 -3.39 -26.68 44.97
CA GLU A 26 -2.16 -26.39 44.23
C GLU A 26 -2.27 -26.83 42.76
N GLU A 27 -2.89 -27.98 42.50
CA GLU A 27 -3.10 -28.50 41.14
C GLU A 27 -4.09 -27.65 40.35
N LEU A 28 -5.18 -27.20 40.98
CA LEU A 28 -6.12 -26.26 40.36
C LEU A 28 -5.41 -24.93 40.03
N THR A 29 -4.62 -24.42 40.96
CA THR A 29 -3.87 -23.17 40.78
C THR A 29 -2.86 -23.31 39.62
N ALA A 30 -2.11 -24.40 39.57
CA ALA A 30 -1.19 -24.71 38.48
C ALA A 30 -1.92 -24.83 37.13
N THR A 31 -3.10 -25.47 37.12
CA THR A 31 -3.92 -25.64 35.91
C THR A 31 -4.47 -24.31 35.39
N ILE A 32 -4.94 -23.44 36.29
CA ILE A 32 -5.41 -22.09 35.96
C ILE A 32 -4.26 -21.24 35.44
N LEU A 33 -3.12 -21.23 36.14
CA LEU A 33 -1.93 -20.48 35.72
C LEU A 33 -1.42 -20.96 34.36
N ASN A 34 -1.36 -22.28 34.14
CA ASN A 34 -0.97 -22.85 32.86
C ASN A 34 -1.93 -22.43 31.74
N ARG A 35 -3.25 -22.51 31.99
CA ARG A 35 -4.27 -22.06 31.03
C ARG A 35 -4.15 -20.57 30.71
N ILE A 36 -3.91 -19.71 31.71
CA ILE A 36 -3.71 -18.27 31.50
C ILE A 36 -2.41 -17.98 30.76
N SER A 37 -1.32 -18.66 31.12
CA SER A 37 -0.01 -18.52 30.46
C SER A 37 -0.05 -18.96 28.99
N GLY A 38 -0.85 -19.98 28.67
CA GLY A 38 -1.10 -20.43 27.29
C GLY A 38 -1.94 -19.47 26.44
N ILE A 39 -2.63 -18.52 27.07
CA ILE A 39 -3.40 -17.45 26.40
C ILE A 39 -2.53 -16.20 26.16
N SER A 40 -1.24 -16.23 26.54
CA SER A 40 -0.33 -15.11 26.27
C SER A 40 -0.26 -14.80 24.76
N PRO A 41 -0.56 -13.56 24.32
CA PRO A 41 -0.54 -13.16 22.91
C PRO A 41 0.89 -13.11 22.31
N GLU A 42 1.89 -13.57 23.06
CA GLU A 42 3.30 -13.49 22.68
C GLU A 42 3.63 -14.27 21.39
N ARG A 43 2.83 -15.29 21.05
CA ARG A 43 3.04 -16.10 19.84
C ARG A 43 2.66 -15.36 18.54
N GLU A 44 1.81 -14.34 18.60
CA GLU A 44 1.42 -13.56 17.41
C GLU A 44 2.26 -12.28 17.22
N ARG A 45 2.72 -11.66 18.32
CA ARG A 45 3.50 -10.41 18.26
C ARG A 45 4.85 -10.55 17.53
N ARG A 46 5.47 -11.74 17.54
CA ARG A 46 6.76 -11.96 16.85
C ARG A 46 6.65 -11.87 15.33
N LYS A 47 5.50 -12.24 14.75
CA LYS A 47 5.28 -12.20 13.28
C LYS A 47 5.13 -10.76 12.77
N PHE A 48 4.51 -9.88 13.55
CA PHE A 48 4.35 -8.47 13.20
C PHE A 48 5.68 -7.69 13.24
N LEU A 49 6.57 -8.05 14.18
CA LEU A 49 7.88 -7.43 14.28
C LEU A 49 8.79 -7.72 13.09
N ILE A 50 8.55 -8.77 12.30
CA ILE A 50 9.37 -9.08 11.10
C ILE A 50 8.80 -8.38 9.86
N GLY A 51 7.49 -8.22 9.77
CA GLY A 51 6.83 -7.43 8.72
C GLY A 51 7.07 -5.92 8.81
N ALA A 52 7.34 -5.40 10.02
CA ALA A 52 7.61 -3.98 10.25
C ALA A 52 8.94 -3.48 9.67
N TRP A 53 9.94 -4.35 9.47
CA TRP A 53 11.29 -3.93 9.01
C TRP A 53 11.35 -3.74 7.50
N ALA A 54 10.57 -4.52 6.75
CA ALA A 54 10.47 -4.37 5.30
C ALA A 54 9.90 -2.99 4.91
N SER A 55 8.96 -2.47 5.69
CA SER A 55 8.39 -1.13 5.50
C SER A 55 9.42 -0.03 5.76
N GLY A 56 10.26 -0.17 6.80
CA GLY A 56 11.34 0.77 7.09
C GLY A 56 12.40 0.82 5.99
N ILE A 57 12.80 -0.35 5.46
CA ILE A 57 13.77 -0.44 4.36
C ILE A 57 13.21 0.21 3.08
N ALA A 58 11.95 -0.08 2.74
CA ALA A 58 11.30 0.52 1.57
C ALA A 58 11.19 2.05 1.68
N ALA A 59 10.77 2.57 2.85
CA ALA A 59 10.68 4.01 3.08
C ALA A 59 12.05 4.69 3.02
N SER A 60 13.10 4.07 3.56
CA SER A 60 14.47 4.59 3.50
C SER A 60 14.99 4.65 2.05
N LEU A 61 14.73 3.62 1.24
CA LEU A 61 15.08 3.62 -0.19
C LEU A 61 14.31 4.69 -0.98
N LEU A 62 13.01 4.84 -0.73
CA LEU A 62 12.19 5.89 -1.36
C LEU A 62 12.69 7.28 -1.00
N LEU A 63 13.08 7.50 0.26
CA LEU A 63 13.62 8.78 0.72
C LEU A 63 15.01 9.06 0.12
N LEU A 64 15.87 8.04 0.00
CA LEU A 64 17.17 8.16 -0.67
C LEU A 64 17.00 8.49 -2.16
N LEU A 65 16.08 7.81 -2.84
CA LEU A 65 15.74 8.08 -4.24
C LEU A 65 15.14 9.47 -4.42
N PHE A 66 14.25 9.90 -3.53
CA PHE A 66 13.63 11.22 -3.56
C PHE A 66 14.65 12.33 -3.33
N ILE A 67 15.58 12.15 -2.39
CA ILE A 67 16.69 13.08 -2.17
C ILE A 67 17.63 13.08 -3.37
N ASN A 68 17.91 11.93 -3.98
CA ASN A 68 18.75 11.87 -5.18
C ASN A 68 18.09 12.60 -6.37
N ASP A 69 16.79 12.41 -6.57
CA ASP A 69 16.02 13.12 -7.59
C ASP A 69 15.99 14.64 -7.30
N THR A 70 15.77 15.04 -6.05
CA THR A 70 15.70 16.48 -5.69
C THR A 70 17.06 17.19 -5.61
N CYS A 71 18.14 16.50 -5.19
CA CYS A 71 19.47 17.09 -5.00
C CYS A 71 20.39 16.94 -6.22
N PHE A 72 20.32 15.83 -6.97
CA PHE A 72 21.21 15.58 -8.13
C PHE A 72 20.50 15.71 -9.48
N THR A 73 19.17 15.81 -9.53
CA THR A 73 18.42 16.08 -10.77
C THR A 73 17.76 17.45 -10.79
N SER A 74 18.43 18.47 -10.23
CA SER A 74 18.19 19.86 -10.63
C SER A 74 18.67 20.07 -12.08
N VAL A 75 17.91 19.47 -13.02
CA VAL A 75 17.78 19.82 -14.45
C VAL A 75 19.05 19.59 -15.29
N PRO A 76 19.07 18.53 -16.13
CA PRO A 76 18.62 18.74 -17.51
C PRO A 76 17.84 17.57 -18.17
N HIS A 77 17.52 16.48 -17.47
CA HIS A 77 16.86 15.35 -18.14
C HIS A 77 15.33 15.47 -18.24
N ARG A 78 14.70 16.23 -17.34
CA ARG A 78 13.29 16.62 -17.48
C ARG A 78 13.08 17.53 -18.69
N THR A 79 14.06 18.35 -19.04
CA THR A 79 13.94 19.29 -20.16
C THR A 79 14.06 18.58 -21.51
N GLU A 80 14.90 17.55 -21.66
CA GLU A 80 14.92 16.76 -22.90
C GLU A 80 13.67 15.92 -23.08
N MET A 81 13.19 15.23 -22.02
CA MET A 81 11.99 14.40 -22.12
C MET A 81 10.70 15.23 -22.20
N GLN A 82 10.62 16.39 -21.54
CA GLN A 82 9.51 17.33 -21.75
C GLN A 82 9.62 18.01 -23.11
N ASN A 83 10.78 18.40 -23.61
CA ASN A 83 10.86 18.92 -24.98
C ASN A 83 10.49 17.84 -26.01
N GLU A 84 10.79 16.56 -25.79
CA GLU A 84 10.39 15.47 -26.68
C GLU A 84 8.91 15.09 -26.52
N TYR A 85 8.33 15.16 -25.31
CA TYR A 85 6.90 14.92 -25.05
C TYR A 85 6.00 16.13 -25.34
N ASP A 86 6.47 17.35 -25.13
CA ASP A 86 5.79 18.62 -25.41
C ASP A 86 5.90 18.95 -26.91
N ASN A 87 6.97 18.57 -27.60
CA ASN A 87 6.97 18.54 -29.08
C ASN A 87 6.10 17.40 -29.62
N TRP A 88 5.89 16.32 -28.85
CA TRP A 88 4.89 15.28 -29.11
C TRP A 88 3.48 15.66 -28.64
N SER A 89 3.27 16.81 -28.00
CA SER A 89 1.95 17.40 -27.79
C SER A 89 1.45 17.95 -29.13
N ASN A 90 1.26 16.98 -30.03
CA ASN A 90 0.81 17.05 -31.39
C ASN A 90 -0.61 17.60 -31.38
N SER A 91 -0.75 18.91 -31.44
CA SER A 91 -1.88 19.49 -32.16
C SER A 91 -1.82 18.88 -33.57
N ILE A 92 -2.78 18.03 -33.90
CA ILE A 92 -2.98 17.62 -35.29
C ILE A 92 -3.08 18.93 -36.07
N PRO A 93 -2.18 19.22 -37.02
CA PRO A 93 -2.17 20.50 -37.70
C PRO A 93 -3.55 20.65 -38.35
N LEU A 94 -4.27 21.71 -37.98
CA LEU A 94 -5.57 21.94 -38.58
C LEU A 94 -5.36 22.61 -39.94
N PRO A 95 -6.14 22.22 -40.96
CA PRO A 95 -6.09 22.89 -42.25
C PRO A 95 -6.60 24.33 -42.11
N ASP A 96 -6.09 25.26 -42.91
CA ASP A 96 -6.44 26.68 -42.80
C ASP A 96 -7.95 26.95 -42.94
N ASN A 97 -8.66 26.12 -43.71
CA ASN A 97 -10.12 26.18 -43.89
C ASN A 97 -10.91 25.37 -42.85
N TRP A 98 -10.31 25.03 -41.70
CA TRP A 98 -10.95 24.20 -40.68
C TRP A 98 -12.31 24.73 -40.24
N GLU A 99 -12.46 26.05 -40.06
CA GLU A 99 -13.75 26.62 -39.64
C GLU A 99 -14.84 26.44 -40.71
N GLU A 100 -14.47 26.50 -41.98
CA GLU A 100 -15.37 26.40 -43.13
C GLU A 100 -15.79 24.95 -43.43
N MET A 101 -15.02 23.95 -42.97
CA MET A 101 -15.32 22.54 -43.22
C MET A 101 -16.60 22.06 -42.53
N ARG A 102 -17.38 21.22 -43.23
CA ARG A 102 -18.51 20.50 -42.65
C ARG A 102 -18.03 19.46 -41.64
N LEU A 103 -18.91 19.09 -40.71
CA LEU A 103 -18.60 18.07 -39.68
C LEU A 103 -18.11 16.73 -40.28
N LEU A 104 -18.65 16.32 -41.43
CA LEU A 104 -18.22 15.11 -42.12
C LEU A 104 -16.77 15.19 -42.61
N GLU A 105 -16.38 16.34 -43.17
CA GLU A 105 -15.03 16.61 -43.67
C GLU A 105 -14.03 16.66 -42.51
N LYS A 106 -14.42 17.31 -41.40
CA LYS A 106 -13.65 17.33 -40.14
C LYS A 106 -13.40 15.93 -39.60
N ASN A 107 -14.43 15.09 -39.56
CA ASN A 107 -14.30 13.70 -39.10
C ASN A 107 -13.36 12.89 -39.99
N THR A 108 -13.54 13.00 -41.31
CA THR A 108 -12.70 12.32 -42.30
C THR A 108 -11.24 12.76 -42.18
N TYR A 109 -11.00 14.06 -42.00
CA TYR A 109 -9.68 14.62 -41.82
C TYR A 109 -8.99 14.08 -40.56
N LEU A 110 -9.63 14.19 -39.40
CA LEU A 110 -9.06 13.71 -38.14
C LEU A 110 -8.81 12.20 -38.15
N SER A 111 -9.72 11.43 -38.74
CA SER A 111 -9.58 9.97 -38.88
C SER A 111 -8.39 9.58 -39.76
N SER A 112 -8.18 10.28 -40.87
CA SER A 112 -7.04 10.05 -41.76
C SER A 112 -5.72 10.40 -41.09
N GLN A 113 -5.65 11.55 -40.41
CA GLN A 113 -4.47 11.99 -39.65
C GLN A 113 -4.11 11.01 -38.54
N TYR A 114 -5.10 10.57 -37.76
CA TYR A 114 -4.90 9.56 -36.72
C TYR A 114 -4.32 8.27 -37.30
N THR A 115 -4.86 7.81 -38.43
CA THR A 115 -4.40 6.57 -39.08
C THR A 115 -2.98 6.70 -39.59
N GLN A 116 -2.61 7.84 -40.19
CA GLN A 116 -1.27 8.12 -40.67
C GLN A 116 -0.27 8.19 -39.52
N HIS A 117 -0.60 8.92 -38.46
CA HIS A 117 0.24 9.01 -37.26
C HIS A 117 0.46 7.63 -36.63
N ARG A 118 -0.60 6.83 -36.50
CA ARG A 118 -0.51 5.45 -35.99
C ARG A 118 0.39 4.56 -36.84
N LYS A 119 0.34 4.68 -38.18
CA LYS A 119 1.23 3.94 -39.10
C LYS A 119 2.68 4.34 -38.90
N SER A 120 2.97 5.65 -38.82
CA SER A 120 4.32 6.17 -38.59
C SER A 120 4.92 5.64 -37.29
N ARG A 121 4.17 5.70 -36.18
CA ARG A 121 4.60 5.16 -34.88
C ARG A 121 4.95 3.68 -34.94
N LYS A 122 4.09 2.87 -35.58
CA LYS A 122 4.35 1.43 -35.76
C LYS A 122 5.65 1.19 -36.51
N MET A 123 5.93 1.99 -37.55
CA MET A 123 7.16 1.87 -38.35
C MET A 123 8.40 2.22 -37.51
N GLN A 124 8.36 3.32 -36.74
CA GLN A 124 9.46 3.72 -35.86
C GLN A 124 9.77 2.64 -34.80
N ILE A 125 8.74 2.11 -34.15
CA ILE A 125 8.89 1.02 -33.17
C ILE A 125 9.52 -0.22 -33.84
N LEU A 126 9.07 -0.57 -35.04
CA LEU A 126 9.61 -1.71 -35.78
C LEU A 126 11.09 -1.50 -36.13
N GLN A 127 11.49 -0.30 -36.55
CA GLN A 127 12.89 0.04 -36.81
C GLN A 127 13.76 -0.08 -35.56
N VAL A 128 13.27 0.40 -34.41
CA VAL A 128 13.97 0.27 -33.11
C VAL A 128 14.14 -1.20 -32.73
N ILE A 129 13.09 -2.02 -32.86
CA ILE A 129 13.14 -3.46 -32.58
C ILE A 129 14.15 -4.14 -33.51
N LYS A 130 14.12 -3.85 -34.82
CA LYS A 130 15.06 -4.42 -35.80
C LYS A 130 16.51 -4.06 -35.45
N LYS A 131 16.78 -2.81 -35.08
CA LYS A 131 18.11 -2.35 -34.65
C LYS A 131 18.59 -3.07 -33.38
N LYS A 132 17.71 -3.36 -32.43
CA LYS A 132 18.03 -4.10 -31.21
C LYS A 132 18.29 -5.59 -31.42
N ARG A 133 17.69 -6.22 -32.45
CA ARG A 133 17.93 -7.65 -32.77
C ARG A 133 19.21 -7.92 -33.57
N LEU A 134 19.80 -6.88 -34.17
CA LEU A 134 21.03 -6.95 -34.96
C LEU A 134 22.30 -6.65 -34.13
N LYS A 135 22.14 -6.34 -32.84
CA LYS A 135 23.20 -6.18 -31.85
C LYS A 135 23.14 -7.36 -30.89
#